data_AF-A0A2P6MLT3-F1
#
_entry.id   AF-A0A2P6MLT3-F1
#
_cell.length_a   1.000
_cell.length_b   1.000
_cell.length_c   1.000
_cell.angle_alpha   90.00
_cell.angle_beta   90.00
_cell.angle_gamma   90.00
#
_symmetry.space_group_name_H-M   'P 1'
#
loop_
_entity.id
_entity.type
_entity.pdbx_description
1 polymer ?
#
loop_
_entity_poly.entity_id
_entity_poly.type
_entity_poly.pdbx_seq_one_letter_code
_entity_poly.pdbx_strand_id
1 'polypeptide(L)'
;MDELRMSRPRTIVRFTEGRFEEVEDEIVLEEPLTVMLNGEEFATLVCTPADQRELVLGFLASEGVIRLPKEIRKLTLDESKGFAYVELFKEIELNQQDYTKRVIGSCCGKGRQFYFQNDARTAKTSMTRQTLSPEQCIGRMREMQAGSHVFKGTGGVHNAALATPDELIVSRTDIGRHNALDKLYGYCLENGISVRDKVLVFSGRLSSEVLTKAAKIGVGIVLSKSAPTDLAIRMAEELQITAVGFIRGGSFNVYSHAHRIQIKEERPMSSCPIDHTPEDTKAKLDSQKEHLPAIVYAEAESILQGTPDQEQLNELFHLLKKYDLAEPDEQKQREQGITALAGKVNA
;
A
#
# COMPACT_ATOMS: atom_id res chain seq x y z
N MET A 1 3.01 -4.18 -19.39
CA MET A 1 4.01 -4.65 -20.38
C MET A 1 4.55 -3.47 -21.21
N ASP A 2 4.65 -2.27 -20.62
CA ASP A 2 4.96 -1.00 -21.34
C ASP A 2 6.10 -0.19 -20.68
N GLU A 3 6.81 -0.76 -19.69
CA GLU A 3 7.91 -0.06 -19.00
C GLU A 3 9.08 0.29 -19.94
N LEU A 4 9.22 -0.45 -21.04
CA LEU A 4 10.25 -0.22 -22.07
C LEU A 4 10.10 1.14 -22.78
N ARG A 5 8.94 1.79 -22.66
CA ARG A 5 8.65 3.07 -23.33
C ARG A 5 8.97 4.28 -22.46
N MET A 6 9.41 4.10 -21.21
CA MET A 6 9.58 5.20 -20.25
C MET A 6 11.01 5.73 -20.12
N SER A 7 12.01 5.06 -20.71
CA SER A 7 13.40 5.54 -20.73
C SER A 7 14.05 5.29 -22.08
N ARG A 8 15.19 5.94 -22.31
CA ARG A 8 16.05 5.70 -23.46
C ARG A 8 17.53 5.73 -23.04
N PRO A 9 18.39 4.91 -23.66
CA PRO A 9 19.82 5.02 -23.45
C PRO A 9 20.33 6.32 -24.08
N ARG A 10 21.31 6.93 -23.41
CA ARG A 10 22.06 8.08 -23.93
C ARG A 10 23.52 7.96 -23.55
N THR A 11 24.42 8.20 -24.50
CA THR A 11 25.85 8.34 -24.21
C THR A 11 26.08 9.57 -23.34
N ILE A 12 26.72 9.36 -22.19
CA ILE A 12 27.13 10.40 -21.25
C ILE A 12 28.62 10.30 -20.98
N VAL A 13 29.17 11.33 -20.35
CA VAL A 13 30.50 11.28 -19.75
C VAL A 13 30.33 11.09 -18.24
N ARG A 14 30.81 9.97 -17.70
CA ARG A 14 30.77 9.63 -16.28
C ARG A 14 32.13 9.87 -15.65
N PHE A 15 32.15 10.51 -14.48
CA PHE A 15 33.36 10.59 -13.65
C PHE A 15 33.33 9.48 -12.60
N THR A 16 34.35 8.63 -12.58
CA THR A 16 34.48 7.55 -11.58
C THR A 16 35.96 7.34 -11.29
N GLU A 17 36.32 7.20 -10.01
CA GLU A 17 37.71 6.94 -9.58
C GLU A 17 38.76 7.91 -10.18
N GLY A 18 38.44 9.20 -10.29
CA GLY A 18 39.40 10.20 -10.77
C GLY A 18 39.50 10.35 -12.29
N ARG A 19 38.76 9.57 -13.08
CA ARG A 19 38.77 9.62 -14.55
C ARG A 19 37.39 9.91 -15.14
N PHE A 20 37.37 10.51 -16.32
CA PHE A 20 36.18 10.62 -17.17
C PHE A 20 36.15 9.46 -18.16
N GLU A 21 34.98 8.82 -18.31
CA GLU A 21 34.74 7.75 -19.28
C GLU A 21 33.39 7.98 -19.98
N GLU A 22 33.31 7.64 -21.28
CA GLU A 22 32.04 7.63 -22.00
C GLU A 22 31.31 6.31 -21.74
N VAL A 23 30.07 6.38 -21.30
CA VAL A 23 29.22 5.22 -20.98
C VAL A 23 27.78 5.49 -21.43
N GLU A 24 27.00 4.43 -21.63
CA GLU A 24 25.55 4.56 -21.81
C GLU A 24 24.86 4.64 -20.45
N ASP A 25 23.92 5.58 -20.33
CA ASP A 25 23.05 5.72 -19.16
C ASP A 25 21.58 5.75 -19.58
N GLU A 26 20.71 5.21 -18.75
CA GLU A 26 19.27 5.16 -19.00
C GLU A 26 18.62 6.46 -18.52
N ILE A 27 17.97 7.19 -19.43
CA ILE A 27 17.36 8.49 -19.15
C ILE A 27 15.85 8.37 -19.29
N VAL A 28 15.11 8.71 -18.24
CA VAL A 28 13.65 8.75 -18.27
C VAL A 28 13.13 9.73 -19.33
N LEU A 29 12.04 9.37 -19.99
CA LEU A 29 11.32 10.23 -20.92
C LEU A 29 10.32 11.12 -20.19
N GLU A 30 10.25 12.36 -20.65
CA GLU A 30 9.36 13.41 -20.15
C GLU A 30 8.63 14.00 -21.36
N GLU A 31 7.30 13.92 -21.37
CA GLU A 31 6.47 14.40 -22.48
C GLU A 31 5.28 15.23 -21.97
N PRO A 32 4.93 16.33 -22.68
CA PRO A 32 3.71 17.07 -22.40
C PRO A 32 2.48 16.32 -22.90
N LEU A 33 1.42 16.29 -22.10
CA LEU A 33 0.11 15.78 -22.42
C LEU A 33 -0.95 16.85 -22.14
N THR A 34 -1.50 17.44 -23.19
CA THR A 34 -2.56 18.45 -23.11
C THR A 34 -3.92 17.76 -23.12
N VAL A 35 -4.69 17.96 -22.04
CA VAL A 35 -6.05 17.46 -21.88
C VAL A 35 -7.03 18.48 -22.42
N MET A 36 -7.73 18.12 -23.49
CA MET A 36 -8.83 18.86 -24.08
C MET A 36 -10.14 18.33 -23.54
N LEU A 37 -10.93 19.17 -22.87
CA LEU A 37 -12.21 18.80 -22.28
C LEU A 37 -13.35 19.49 -23.03
N ASN A 38 -14.24 18.72 -23.66
CA ASN A 38 -15.35 19.23 -24.47
C ASN A 38 -14.92 20.27 -25.54
N GLY A 39 -13.71 20.14 -26.08
CA GLY A 39 -13.17 21.01 -27.12
C GLY A 39 -12.34 22.20 -26.61
N GLU A 40 -12.27 22.42 -25.31
CA GLU A 40 -11.46 23.49 -24.70
C GLU A 40 -10.22 22.92 -24.00
N GLU A 41 -9.12 23.67 -24.00
CA GLU A 41 -7.91 23.27 -23.26
C GLU A 41 -8.17 23.34 -21.76
N PHE A 42 -8.01 22.21 -21.07
CA PHE A 42 -8.23 22.12 -19.63
C PHE A 42 -6.91 22.25 -18.85
N ALA A 43 -5.90 21.46 -19.21
CA ALA A 43 -4.58 21.51 -18.59
C ALA A 43 -3.53 20.82 -19.47
N THR A 44 -2.27 21.20 -19.29
CA THR A 44 -1.12 20.45 -19.84
C THR A 44 -0.31 19.86 -18.69
N LEU A 45 -0.14 18.54 -18.71
CA LEU A 45 0.62 17.76 -17.73
C LEU A 45 1.95 17.35 -18.33
N VAL A 46 3.02 17.38 -17.56
CA VAL A 46 4.33 16.85 -17.96
C VAL A 46 4.49 15.49 -17.28
N CYS A 47 4.60 14.41 -18.07
CA CYS A 47 4.43 13.04 -17.57
C CYS A 47 5.29 12.02 -18.34
N THR A 48 5.33 10.76 -17.85
CA THR A 48 5.92 9.66 -18.63
C THR A 48 4.94 9.16 -19.70
N PRO A 49 5.42 8.67 -20.85
CA PRO A 49 4.59 8.25 -21.99
C PRO A 49 3.91 6.88 -21.83
N ALA A 50 3.73 6.43 -20.59
CA ALA A 50 3.04 5.19 -20.25
C ALA A 50 1.79 5.50 -19.43
N ASP A 51 0.77 4.64 -19.52
CA ASP A 51 -0.47 4.73 -18.74
C ASP A 51 -1.17 6.11 -18.83
N GLN A 52 -1.01 6.84 -19.95
CA GLN A 52 -1.53 8.20 -20.12
C GLN A 52 -3.06 8.26 -20.05
N ARG A 53 -3.75 7.20 -20.49
CA ARG A 53 -5.21 7.09 -20.37
C ARG A 53 -5.64 7.14 -18.90
N GLU A 54 -4.96 6.38 -18.06
CA GLU A 54 -5.22 6.33 -16.62
C GLU A 54 -4.82 7.64 -15.96
N LEU A 55 -3.73 8.27 -16.38
CA LEU A 55 -3.36 9.62 -15.94
C LEU A 55 -4.52 10.59 -16.16
N VAL A 56 -5.11 10.62 -17.36
CA VAL A 56 -6.23 11.52 -17.68
C VAL A 56 -7.46 11.20 -16.82
N LEU A 57 -7.83 9.92 -16.69
CA LEU A 57 -8.96 9.50 -15.87
C LEU A 57 -8.80 9.93 -14.40
N GLY A 58 -7.64 9.62 -13.82
CA GLY A 58 -7.36 9.93 -12.43
C GLY A 58 -7.18 11.43 -12.19
N PHE A 59 -6.56 12.15 -13.13
CA PHE A 59 -6.43 13.61 -13.05
C PHE A 59 -7.80 14.29 -13.03
N LEU A 60 -8.69 13.96 -13.98
CA LEU A 60 -10.05 14.52 -14.01
C LEU A 60 -10.85 14.16 -12.76
N ALA A 61 -10.66 12.95 -12.21
CA ALA A 61 -11.33 12.54 -10.99
C ALA A 61 -10.77 13.24 -9.73
N SER A 62 -9.45 13.40 -9.67
CA SER A 62 -8.76 14.17 -8.62
C SER A 62 -9.16 15.64 -8.66
N GLU A 63 -9.33 16.22 -9.83
CA GLU A 63 -9.86 17.57 -10.03
C GLU A 63 -11.38 17.64 -9.91
N GLY A 64 -12.07 16.58 -9.49
CA GLY A 64 -13.52 16.60 -9.26
C GLY A 64 -14.38 16.83 -10.51
N VAL A 65 -13.77 16.84 -11.70
CA VAL A 65 -14.44 17.00 -12.99
C VAL A 65 -15.38 15.81 -13.24
N ILE A 66 -14.91 14.61 -12.90
CA ILE A 66 -15.68 13.37 -12.92
C ILE A 66 -15.64 12.69 -11.57
N ARG A 67 -16.66 11.89 -11.26
CA ARG A 67 -16.67 10.95 -10.13
C ARG A 67 -16.54 9.51 -10.60
N LEU A 68 -17.05 9.20 -11.79
CA LEU A 68 -17.06 7.85 -12.36
C LEU A 68 -16.63 7.91 -13.84
N PRO A 69 -15.91 6.89 -14.36
CA PRO A 69 -15.52 6.84 -15.76
C PRO A 69 -16.70 6.95 -16.74
N LYS A 70 -17.88 6.46 -16.35
CA LYS A 70 -19.10 6.51 -17.17
C LYS A 70 -19.61 7.93 -17.47
N GLU A 71 -19.10 8.96 -16.79
CA GLU A 71 -19.39 10.36 -17.12
C GLU A 71 -18.66 10.82 -18.39
N ILE A 72 -17.64 10.08 -18.82
CA ILE A 72 -16.92 10.30 -20.07
C ILE A 72 -17.67 9.58 -21.19
N ARG A 73 -18.12 10.34 -22.18
CA ARG A 73 -18.68 9.85 -23.43
C ARG A 73 -17.60 9.24 -24.32
N LYS A 74 -16.46 9.92 -24.42
CA LYS A 74 -15.34 9.50 -25.28
C LYS A 74 -14.01 10.01 -24.72
N LEU A 75 -12.99 9.15 -24.74
CA LEU A 75 -11.60 9.52 -24.45
C LEU A 75 -10.71 8.99 -25.57
N THR A 76 -9.94 9.85 -26.20
CA THR A 76 -9.01 9.50 -27.29
C THR A 76 -7.65 10.14 -27.04
N LEU A 77 -6.59 9.35 -27.14
CA LEU A 77 -5.21 9.82 -27.03
C LEU A 77 -4.60 9.97 -28.43
N ASP A 78 -4.03 11.13 -28.70
CA ASP A 78 -3.11 11.38 -29.82
C ASP A 78 -1.69 11.49 -29.25
N GLU A 79 -1.07 10.33 -28.99
CA GLU A 79 0.28 10.23 -28.42
C GLU A 79 1.31 10.96 -29.28
N SER A 80 1.12 10.99 -30.61
CA SER A 80 2.05 11.64 -31.55
C SER A 80 2.14 13.15 -31.37
N LYS A 81 1.05 13.76 -30.87
CA LYS A 81 0.97 15.21 -30.64
C LYS A 81 0.93 15.57 -29.16
N GLY A 82 0.86 14.58 -28.27
CA GLY A 82 0.70 14.83 -26.83
C GLY A 82 -0.67 15.39 -26.46
N PHE A 83 -1.76 14.92 -27.07
CA PHE A 83 -3.12 15.37 -26.73
C PHE A 83 -4.00 14.24 -26.21
N ALA A 84 -4.83 14.56 -25.22
CA ALA A 84 -5.92 13.73 -24.75
C ALA A 84 -7.25 14.46 -24.97
N TYR A 85 -8.10 13.95 -25.86
CA TYR A 85 -9.42 14.50 -26.13
C TYR A 85 -10.47 13.78 -25.29
N VAL A 86 -11.15 14.52 -24.42
CA VAL A 86 -12.18 14.01 -23.51
C VAL A 86 -13.50 14.72 -23.78
N GLU A 87 -14.52 13.93 -24.10
CA GLU A 87 -15.90 14.38 -24.23
C GLU A 87 -16.70 13.83 -23.05
N LEU A 88 -17.38 14.71 -22.31
CA LEU A 88 -18.26 14.34 -21.20
C LEU A 88 -19.73 14.36 -21.63
N PHE A 89 -20.57 13.62 -20.92
CA PHE A 89 -22.03 13.69 -21.13
C PHE A 89 -22.68 14.97 -20.61
N LYS A 90 -21.99 15.68 -19.71
CA LYS A 90 -22.47 16.94 -19.12
C LYS A 90 -21.70 18.11 -19.73
N GLU A 91 -22.40 19.21 -19.94
CA GLU A 91 -21.75 20.50 -20.13
C GLU A 91 -21.13 20.92 -18.80
N ILE A 92 -19.86 21.28 -18.85
CA ILE A 92 -19.16 21.86 -17.71
C ILE A 92 -18.92 23.31 -18.09
N GLU A 93 -19.51 24.24 -17.35
CA GLU A 93 -18.99 25.59 -17.33
C GLU A 93 -17.63 25.51 -16.65
N LEU A 94 -16.56 25.60 -17.45
CA LEU A 94 -15.19 25.71 -16.96
C LEU A 94 -15.02 27.08 -16.29
N ASN A 95 -15.64 27.24 -15.13
CA ASN A 95 -15.44 28.42 -14.31
C ASN A 95 -14.04 28.27 -13.71
N GLN A 96 -13.01 28.74 -14.44
CA GLN A 96 -11.60 28.71 -14.05
C GLN A 96 -11.39 29.24 -12.62
N GLN A 97 -12.31 30.08 -12.13
CA GLN A 97 -12.37 30.59 -10.77
C GLN A 97 -12.48 29.50 -9.70
N ASP A 98 -13.17 28.38 -9.92
CA ASP A 98 -13.35 27.34 -8.90
C ASP A 98 -12.09 26.46 -8.72
N TYR A 99 -11.26 26.37 -9.76
CA TYR A 99 -9.96 25.68 -9.75
C TYR A 99 -8.81 26.58 -9.28
N THR A 100 -9.01 27.91 -9.25
CA THR A 100 -7.97 28.89 -8.88
C THR A 100 -8.26 29.61 -7.55
N LYS A 101 -9.51 29.65 -7.08
CA LYS A 101 -9.87 30.31 -5.81
C LYS A 101 -9.37 29.51 -4.62
N ARG A 102 -8.33 30.05 -3.99
CA ARG A 102 -7.92 29.62 -2.66
C ARG A 102 -8.99 29.99 -1.65
N VAL A 103 -9.56 29.00 -0.96
CA VAL A 103 -10.50 29.26 0.13
C VAL A 103 -9.87 28.84 1.44
N ILE A 104 -9.43 29.82 2.21
CA ILE A 104 -9.14 29.63 3.64
C ILE A 104 -10.51 29.51 4.33
N GLY A 105 -11.08 28.30 4.28
CA GLY A 105 -12.37 28.02 4.86
C GLY A 105 -12.27 27.96 6.38
N SER A 106 -12.53 29.08 7.06
CA SER A 106 -13.09 29.04 8.43
C SER A 106 -14.53 28.54 8.36
N CYS A 107 -14.73 27.30 7.89
CA CYS A 107 -16.03 26.66 7.99
C CYS A 107 -16.21 26.19 9.43
N CYS A 108 -17.17 26.80 10.10
CA CYS A 108 -17.47 26.65 11.52
C CYS A 108 -17.65 25.17 11.90
N GLY A 109 -16.72 24.66 12.72
CA GLY A 109 -16.72 23.28 13.25
C GLY A 109 -15.44 22.51 12.91
N LYS A 110 -14.33 22.83 13.59
CA LYS A 110 -13.00 22.18 13.50
C LYS A 110 -12.29 22.30 12.13
N GLY A 111 -11.57 23.41 11.93
CA GLY A 111 -10.15 23.41 11.55
C GLY A 111 -9.67 23.00 10.15
N ARG A 112 -10.53 22.58 9.21
CA ARG A 112 -10.08 22.05 7.90
C ARG A 112 -9.29 23.08 7.06
N GLN A 113 -8.00 22.84 6.85
CA GLN A 113 -7.16 23.64 5.94
C GLN A 113 -7.08 23.00 4.55
N PHE A 114 -8.03 23.33 3.66
CA PHE A 114 -7.94 23.00 2.24
C PHE A 114 -7.52 24.22 1.44
N TYR A 115 -6.64 24.03 0.45
CA TYR A 115 -6.19 25.14 -0.39
C TYR A 115 -7.25 25.54 -1.41
N PHE A 116 -8.02 24.60 -1.94
CA PHE A 116 -9.05 24.88 -2.95
C PHE A 116 -10.44 24.38 -2.51
N GLN A 117 -11.52 25.07 -2.94
CA GLN A 117 -12.89 24.66 -2.61
C GLN A 117 -13.21 23.24 -3.08
N ASN A 118 -12.66 22.87 -4.21
CA ASN A 118 -12.88 21.56 -4.81
C ASN A 118 -12.27 20.42 -3.98
N ASP A 119 -11.13 20.66 -3.35
CA ASP A 119 -10.51 19.70 -2.43
C ASP A 119 -11.42 19.39 -1.25
N ALA A 120 -11.99 20.41 -0.63
CA ALA A 120 -12.90 20.24 0.50
C ALA A 120 -14.16 19.45 0.13
N ARG A 121 -14.61 19.51 -1.13
CA ARG A 121 -15.79 18.79 -1.62
C ARG A 121 -15.52 17.33 -1.96
N THR A 122 -14.30 17.01 -2.38
CA THR A 122 -13.96 15.69 -2.97
C THR A 122 -13.12 14.81 -2.04
N ALA A 123 -12.38 15.40 -1.10
CA ALA A 123 -11.64 14.66 -0.10
C ALA A 123 -12.57 13.85 0.82
N LYS A 124 -12.27 12.57 1.00
CA LYS A 124 -13.05 11.65 1.84
C LYS A 124 -12.33 11.45 3.17
N THR A 125 -13.05 11.58 4.28
CA THR A 125 -12.56 11.09 5.57
C THR A 125 -12.53 9.56 5.54
N SER A 126 -11.41 8.96 5.93
CA SER A 126 -11.30 7.51 5.94
C SER A 126 -12.08 6.91 7.11
N MET A 127 -12.89 5.89 6.78
CA MET A 127 -13.62 5.08 7.75
C MET A 127 -13.06 3.66 7.83
N THR A 128 -11.81 3.46 7.35
CA THR A 128 -11.21 2.13 7.31
C THR A 128 -11.01 1.57 8.72
N ARG A 129 -11.22 0.26 8.84
CA ARG A 129 -10.86 -0.53 10.03
C ARG A 129 -9.65 -1.42 9.76
N GLN A 130 -9.04 -1.30 8.58
CA GLN A 130 -7.87 -2.07 8.19
C GLN A 130 -6.72 -1.79 9.16
N THR A 131 -6.02 -2.83 9.57
CA THR A 131 -4.78 -2.76 10.33
C THR A 131 -3.66 -3.42 9.55
N LEU A 132 -2.42 -2.99 9.79
CA LEU A 132 -1.22 -3.59 9.23
C LEU A 132 -0.24 -3.95 10.34
N SER A 133 0.50 -5.04 10.16
CA SER A 133 1.69 -5.31 10.95
C SER A 133 2.89 -4.48 10.47
N PRO A 134 3.90 -4.23 11.32
CA PRO A 134 5.15 -3.61 10.90
C PRO A 134 5.82 -4.32 9.71
N GLU A 135 5.78 -5.65 9.70
CA GLU A 135 6.35 -6.50 8.65
C GLU A 135 5.61 -6.31 7.34
N GLN A 136 4.28 -6.21 7.39
CA GLN A 136 3.47 -5.89 6.21
C GLN A 136 3.83 -4.51 5.66
N CYS A 137 3.95 -3.48 6.50
CA CYS A 137 4.37 -2.14 6.06
C CYS A 137 5.72 -2.16 5.33
N ILE A 138 6.71 -2.87 5.88
CA ILE A 138 8.05 -3.00 5.30
C ILE A 138 8.01 -3.83 4.01
N GLY A 139 7.27 -4.95 4.02
CA GLY A 139 7.10 -5.86 2.89
C GLY A 139 6.50 -5.15 1.68
N ARG A 140 5.39 -4.41 1.88
CA ARG A 140 4.74 -3.61 0.83
C ARG A 140 5.69 -2.59 0.20
N MET A 141 6.47 -1.89 1.04
CA MET A 141 7.46 -0.93 0.55
C MET A 141 8.59 -1.60 -0.25
N ARG A 142 9.06 -2.76 0.23
CA ARG A 142 10.10 -3.54 -0.46
C ARG A 142 9.61 -4.03 -1.82
N GLU A 143 8.39 -4.54 -1.90
CA GLU A 143 7.81 -5.02 -3.16
C GLU A 143 7.62 -3.91 -4.18
N MET A 144 7.09 -2.74 -3.78
CA MET A 144 7.00 -1.58 -4.67
C MET A 144 8.38 -1.16 -5.19
N GLN A 145 9.40 -1.14 -4.34
CA GLN A 145 10.77 -0.82 -4.76
C GLN A 145 11.37 -1.89 -5.66
N ALA A 146 11.10 -3.17 -5.40
CA ALA A 146 11.58 -4.29 -6.20
C ALA A 146 10.98 -4.26 -7.63
N GLY A 147 9.69 -3.91 -7.75
CA GLY A 147 9.00 -3.80 -9.03
C GLY A 147 9.32 -2.53 -9.82
N SER A 148 10.03 -1.54 -9.27
CA SER A 148 10.30 -0.27 -9.97
C SER A 148 11.56 -0.32 -10.84
N HIS A 149 11.45 -0.94 -12.01
CA HIS A 149 12.58 -1.09 -12.95
C HIS A 149 13.07 0.25 -13.50
N VAL A 150 12.16 1.13 -13.91
CA VAL A 150 12.51 2.47 -14.43
C VAL A 150 13.22 3.31 -13.37
N PHE A 151 12.79 3.25 -12.10
CA PHE A 151 13.50 3.95 -11.02
C PHE A 151 14.90 3.37 -10.78
N LYS A 152 15.06 2.04 -10.83
CA LYS A 152 16.37 1.39 -10.68
C LYS A 152 17.33 1.78 -11.79
N GLY A 153 16.84 1.93 -13.03
CA GLY A 153 17.66 2.32 -14.18
C GLY A 153 17.97 3.82 -14.22
N THR A 154 17.00 4.68 -13.89
CA THR A 154 17.10 6.12 -14.17
C THR A 154 17.21 6.99 -12.91
N GLY A 155 16.74 6.52 -11.76
CA GLY A 155 16.52 7.32 -10.55
C GLY A 155 15.49 8.46 -10.68
N GLY A 156 14.90 8.66 -11.87
CA GLY A 156 14.19 9.88 -12.26
C GLY A 156 12.66 9.82 -12.13
N VAL A 157 12.11 8.81 -11.45
CA VAL A 157 10.65 8.61 -11.36
C VAL A 157 10.14 8.39 -9.94
N HIS A 158 8.87 8.69 -9.75
CA HIS A 158 8.08 8.35 -8.58
C HIS A 158 7.19 7.14 -8.84
N ASN A 159 6.89 6.40 -7.77
CA ASN A 159 6.03 5.23 -7.81
C ASN A 159 4.91 5.40 -6.78
N ALA A 160 3.70 5.03 -7.20
CA ALA A 160 2.53 4.90 -6.34
C ALA A 160 1.91 3.52 -6.58
N ALA A 161 1.65 2.78 -5.52
CA ALA A 161 1.08 1.45 -5.60
C ALA A 161 -0.10 1.29 -4.66
N LEU A 162 -1.08 0.50 -5.10
CA LEU A 162 -2.20 0.06 -4.28
C LEU A 162 -1.90 -1.35 -3.79
N ALA A 163 -2.16 -1.59 -2.50
CA ALA A 163 -1.86 -2.86 -1.87
C ALA A 163 -2.97 -3.30 -0.90
N THR A 164 -3.09 -4.60 -0.69
CA THR A 164 -3.72 -5.17 0.50
C THR A 164 -2.67 -5.28 1.62
N PRO A 165 -2.98 -5.79 2.81
CA PRO A 165 -1.93 -6.14 3.78
C PRO A 165 -0.93 -7.19 3.23
N ASP A 166 -1.39 -8.06 2.34
CA ASP A 166 -0.68 -9.27 1.97
C ASP A 166 0.04 -9.15 0.61
N GLU A 167 -0.50 -8.36 -0.32
CA GLU A 167 0.04 -8.24 -1.69
C GLU A 167 -0.02 -6.81 -2.26
N LEU A 168 0.83 -6.55 -3.25
CA LEU A 168 0.77 -5.35 -4.07
C LEU A 168 -0.13 -5.62 -5.29
N ILE A 169 -1.23 -4.88 -5.42
CA ILE A 169 -2.23 -5.08 -6.47
C ILE A 169 -1.74 -4.49 -7.79
N VAL A 170 -1.28 -3.24 -7.74
CA VAL A 170 -0.87 -2.49 -8.92
C VAL A 170 0.09 -1.38 -8.52
N SER A 171 1.06 -1.07 -9.39
CA SER A 171 1.96 0.07 -9.28
C SER A 171 1.86 0.95 -10.52
N ARG A 172 2.03 2.25 -10.34
CA ARG A 172 2.13 3.26 -11.40
C ARG A 172 3.30 4.19 -11.18
N THR A 173 3.91 4.55 -12.30
CA THR A 173 5.18 5.24 -12.36
C THR A 173 5.06 6.50 -13.20
N ASP A 174 5.63 7.58 -12.70
CA ASP A 174 5.70 8.84 -13.44
C ASP A 174 6.87 9.71 -12.92
N ILE A 175 7.41 10.59 -13.74
CA ILE A 175 8.37 11.62 -13.32
C ILE A 175 7.76 12.55 -12.25
N GLY A 176 6.45 12.79 -12.33
CA GLY A 176 5.68 13.59 -11.40
C GLY A 176 5.05 12.73 -10.31
N ARG A 177 5.36 13.03 -9.05
CA ARG A 177 4.77 12.32 -7.90
C ARG A 177 3.23 12.40 -7.85
N HIS A 178 2.65 13.50 -8.34
CA HIS A 178 1.21 13.71 -8.42
C HIS A 178 0.58 12.87 -9.55
N ASN A 179 1.23 12.85 -10.71
CA ASN A 179 0.82 12.04 -11.85
C ASN A 179 0.86 10.54 -11.55
N ALA A 180 1.85 10.07 -10.78
CA ALA A 180 1.90 8.66 -10.35
C ALA A 180 0.64 8.28 -9.53
N LEU A 181 0.19 9.18 -8.63
CA LEU A 181 -1.05 8.99 -7.87
C LEU A 181 -2.29 9.08 -8.75
N ASP A 182 -2.31 9.99 -9.72
CA ASP A 182 -3.43 10.13 -10.65
C ASP A 182 -3.52 8.90 -11.57
N LYS A 183 -2.41 8.41 -12.14
CA LYS A 183 -2.37 7.12 -12.87
C LYS A 183 -2.92 5.98 -12.02
N LEU A 184 -2.46 5.86 -10.77
CA LEU A 184 -2.95 4.84 -9.86
C LEU A 184 -4.47 4.96 -9.64
N TYR A 185 -4.96 6.18 -9.44
CA TYR A 185 -6.39 6.42 -9.24
C TYR A 185 -7.21 6.11 -10.49
N GLY A 186 -6.72 6.54 -11.66
CA GLY A 186 -7.32 6.25 -12.95
C GLY A 186 -7.44 4.76 -13.22
N TYR A 187 -6.39 3.99 -12.94
CA TYR A 187 -6.45 2.53 -13.01
C TYR A 187 -7.53 1.95 -12.10
N CYS A 188 -7.63 2.42 -10.85
CA CYS A 188 -8.66 1.96 -9.92
C CYS A 188 -10.07 2.28 -10.43
N LEU A 189 -10.27 3.46 -11.02
CA LEU A 189 -11.55 3.87 -11.57
C LEU A 189 -11.93 3.04 -12.80
N GLU A 190 -10.99 2.87 -13.73
CA GLU A 190 -11.20 2.11 -14.96
C GLU A 190 -11.53 0.65 -14.70
N ASN A 191 -10.87 0.04 -13.70
CA ASN A 191 -11.04 -1.37 -13.35
C ASN A 191 -12.07 -1.59 -12.22
N GLY A 192 -12.74 -0.54 -11.73
CA GLY A 192 -13.74 -0.65 -10.66
C GLY A 192 -13.19 -1.18 -9.32
N ILE A 193 -11.90 -0.94 -9.03
CA ILE A 193 -11.23 -1.47 -7.84
C ILE A 193 -11.66 -0.69 -6.60
N SER A 194 -12.17 -1.40 -5.59
CA SER A 194 -12.42 -0.83 -4.27
C SER A 194 -11.10 -0.49 -3.57
N VAL A 195 -10.99 0.76 -3.10
CA VAL A 195 -9.79 1.30 -2.44
C VAL A 195 -9.94 1.49 -0.92
N ARG A 196 -11.15 1.31 -0.36
CA ARG A 196 -11.44 1.65 1.04
C ARG A 196 -10.72 0.75 2.06
N ASP A 197 -10.46 -0.48 1.66
CA ASP A 197 -9.77 -1.53 2.40
C ASP A 197 -8.32 -1.70 1.94
N LYS A 198 -7.81 -0.73 1.16
CA LYS A 198 -6.48 -0.78 0.56
C LYS A 198 -5.55 0.25 1.16
N VAL A 199 -4.27 -0.01 0.93
CA VAL A 199 -3.14 0.77 1.39
C VAL A 199 -2.47 1.42 0.19
N LEU A 200 -2.14 2.69 0.32
CA LEU A 200 -1.32 3.39 -0.66
C LEU A 200 0.15 3.26 -0.25
N VAL A 201 0.99 2.74 -1.14
CA VAL A 201 2.45 2.69 -0.99
C VAL A 201 3.05 3.71 -1.94
N PHE A 202 3.95 4.56 -1.46
CA PHE A 202 4.40 5.72 -2.21
C PHE A 202 5.90 5.98 -2.03
N SER A 203 6.60 6.30 -3.14
CA SER A 203 8.04 6.59 -3.06
C SER A 203 8.34 8.03 -2.62
N GLY A 204 7.42 8.96 -2.92
CA GLY A 204 7.60 10.40 -2.68
C GLY A 204 7.30 10.85 -1.25
N ARG A 205 7.61 12.12 -0.98
CA ARG A 205 7.29 12.80 0.29
C ARG A 205 5.78 12.92 0.48
N LEU A 206 5.33 12.82 1.74
CA LEU A 206 3.94 13.05 2.11
C LEU A 206 3.73 14.56 2.31
N SER A 207 3.37 15.26 1.23
CA SER A 207 2.91 16.67 1.27
C SER A 207 1.40 16.75 1.50
N SER A 208 0.90 17.95 1.79
CA SER A 208 -0.54 18.23 1.86
C SER A 208 -1.27 17.81 0.58
N GLU A 209 -0.70 18.09 -0.59
CA GLU A 209 -1.25 17.71 -1.90
C GLU A 209 -1.34 16.18 -2.08
N VAL A 210 -0.30 15.46 -1.65
CA VAL A 210 -0.29 13.98 -1.70
C VAL A 210 -1.35 13.41 -0.77
N LEU A 211 -1.49 13.96 0.45
CA LEU A 211 -2.52 13.54 1.39
C LEU A 211 -3.93 13.86 0.89
N THR A 212 -4.12 15.02 0.26
CA THR A 212 -5.38 15.37 -0.42
C THR A 212 -5.72 14.33 -1.49
N LYS A 213 -4.76 13.96 -2.36
CA LYS A 213 -4.99 12.92 -3.38
C LYS A 213 -5.29 11.57 -2.75
N ALA A 214 -4.55 11.15 -1.71
CA ALA A 214 -4.83 9.93 -0.97
C ALA A 214 -6.27 9.91 -0.41
N ALA A 215 -6.74 11.04 0.12
CA ALA A 215 -8.10 11.21 0.62
C ALA A 215 -9.16 11.18 -0.50
N LYS A 216 -8.87 11.78 -1.67
CA LYS A 216 -9.76 11.75 -2.84
C LYS A 216 -9.89 10.34 -3.42
N ILE A 217 -8.77 9.61 -3.52
CA ILE A 217 -8.74 8.18 -3.83
C ILE A 217 -9.63 7.45 -2.82
N GLY A 218 -9.40 7.66 -1.53
CA GLY A 218 -10.20 7.13 -0.44
C GLY A 218 -9.50 6.00 0.32
N VAL A 219 -8.16 5.97 0.30
CA VAL A 219 -7.35 5.05 1.11
C VAL A 219 -7.27 5.56 2.56
N GLY A 220 -7.17 4.63 3.51
CA GLY A 220 -7.05 4.97 4.93
C GLY A 220 -5.65 4.85 5.53
N ILE A 221 -4.72 4.22 4.81
CA ILE A 221 -3.34 4.03 5.24
C ILE A 221 -2.43 4.39 4.08
N VAL A 222 -1.44 5.24 4.36
CA VAL A 222 -0.43 5.68 3.40
C VAL A 222 0.95 5.36 3.94
N LEU A 223 1.69 4.55 3.19
CA LEU A 223 3.05 4.11 3.45
C LEU A 223 4.01 4.86 2.53
N SER A 224 4.94 5.62 3.09
CA SER A 224 5.91 6.39 2.32
C SER A 224 7.36 6.03 2.64
N LYS A 225 8.18 5.94 1.59
CA LYS A 225 9.64 5.84 1.71
C LYS A 225 10.26 7.10 2.32
N SER A 226 9.60 8.25 2.13
CA SER A 226 10.14 9.58 2.41
C SER A 226 9.47 10.25 3.61
N ALA A 227 9.90 11.47 3.91
CA ALA A 227 9.39 12.27 5.02
C ALA A 227 7.98 12.85 4.75
N PRO A 228 7.14 12.99 5.79
CA PRO A 228 5.99 13.87 5.74
C PRO A 228 6.35 15.34 6.03
N THR A 229 5.46 16.26 5.65
CA THR A 229 5.48 17.65 6.14
C THR A 229 4.54 17.82 7.33
N ASP A 230 4.78 18.83 8.17
CA ASP A 230 3.92 19.15 9.31
C ASP A 230 2.45 19.33 8.91
N LEU A 231 2.19 20.05 7.82
CA LEU A 231 0.84 20.23 7.31
C LEU A 231 0.20 18.91 6.87
N ALA A 232 0.98 18.01 6.25
CA ALA A 232 0.48 16.69 5.85
C ALA A 232 0.10 15.84 7.06
N ILE A 233 0.84 15.91 8.16
CA ILE A 233 0.53 15.20 9.41
C ILE A 233 -0.79 15.72 9.99
N ARG A 234 -0.96 17.04 10.08
CA ARG A 234 -2.22 17.65 10.54
C ARG A 234 -3.42 17.24 9.69
N MET A 235 -3.25 17.26 8.37
CA MET A 235 -4.29 16.79 7.44
C MET A 235 -4.58 15.30 7.60
N ALA A 236 -3.56 14.47 7.82
CA ALA A 236 -3.73 13.05 8.04
C ALA A 236 -4.62 12.79 9.27
N GLU A 237 -4.36 13.49 10.39
CA GLU A 237 -5.19 13.48 11.61
C GLU A 237 -6.67 13.83 11.32
N GLU A 238 -6.91 14.94 10.63
CA GLU A 238 -8.26 15.40 10.28
C GLU A 238 -9.00 14.46 9.33
N LEU A 239 -8.28 13.89 8.37
CA LEU A 239 -8.82 13.00 7.33
C LEU A 239 -8.89 11.54 7.78
N GLN A 240 -8.47 11.25 9.01
CA GLN A 240 -8.43 9.90 9.57
C GLN A 240 -7.52 8.94 8.78
N ILE A 241 -6.45 9.45 8.19
CA ILE A 241 -5.48 8.69 7.39
C ILE A 241 -4.27 8.35 8.26
N THR A 242 -3.91 7.08 8.34
CA THR A 242 -2.66 6.65 8.98
C THR A 242 -1.49 6.96 8.05
N ALA A 243 -0.63 7.90 8.44
CA ALA A 243 0.56 8.30 7.68
C ALA A 243 1.80 7.64 8.28
N VAL A 244 2.43 6.76 7.49
CA VAL A 244 3.71 6.12 7.85
C VAL A 244 4.78 6.62 6.90
N GLY A 245 5.88 7.13 7.44
CA GLY A 245 6.98 7.70 6.66
C GLY A 245 8.32 7.06 6.99
N PHE A 246 9.33 7.40 6.18
CA PHE A 246 10.69 6.88 6.30
C PHE A 246 10.79 5.34 6.33
N ILE A 247 9.94 4.65 5.58
CA ILE A 247 10.01 3.18 5.50
C ILE A 247 11.25 2.79 4.69
N ARG A 248 12.28 2.28 5.37
CA ARG A 248 13.55 1.84 4.76
C ARG A 248 14.23 0.79 5.62
N GLY A 249 14.86 -0.20 4.97
CA GLY A 249 15.46 -1.32 5.68
C GLY A 249 14.41 -2.07 6.50
N GLY A 250 14.54 -2.03 7.83
CA GLY A 250 13.61 -2.64 8.79
C GLY A 250 12.92 -1.65 9.73
N SER A 251 12.88 -0.35 9.40
CA SER A 251 12.29 0.67 10.27
C SER A 251 11.41 1.67 9.53
N PHE A 252 10.55 2.34 10.28
CA PHE A 252 9.65 3.40 9.82
C PHE A 252 9.14 4.21 11.01
N ASN A 253 8.51 5.36 10.73
CA ASN A 253 7.87 6.21 11.73
C ASN A 253 6.37 6.32 11.41
N VAL A 254 5.53 6.17 12.43
CA VAL A 254 4.08 6.42 12.31
C VAL A 254 3.78 7.83 12.83
N TYR A 255 3.15 8.65 11.99
CA TYR A 255 2.91 10.06 12.26
C TYR A 255 1.46 10.37 12.62
N SER A 256 0.52 9.50 12.28
CA SER A 256 -0.89 9.65 12.62
C SER A 256 -1.58 8.29 12.76
N HIS A 257 -2.61 8.22 13.59
CA HIS A 257 -3.45 7.03 13.81
C HIS A 257 -2.66 5.73 14.02
N ALA A 258 -1.66 5.78 14.91
CA ALA A 258 -0.75 4.66 15.17
C ALA A 258 -1.45 3.37 15.61
N HIS A 259 -2.66 3.47 16.18
CA HIS A 259 -3.49 2.32 16.55
C HIS A 259 -3.82 1.36 15.40
N ARG A 260 -3.66 1.78 14.13
CA ARG A 260 -3.85 0.90 12.94
C ARG A 260 -2.60 0.12 12.55
N ILE A 261 -1.44 0.44 13.13
CA ILE A 261 -0.21 -0.35 12.98
C ILE A 261 -0.06 -1.18 14.25
N GLN A 262 -0.31 -2.49 14.13
CA GLN A 262 -0.38 -3.39 15.26
C GLN A 262 0.62 -4.52 15.07
N ILE A 263 1.46 -4.74 16.07
CA ILE A 263 2.20 -6.00 16.15
C ILE A 263 1.13 -7.06 16.36
N LYS A 264 1.01 -8.00 15.42
CA LYS A 264 0.32 -9.25 15.73
C LYS A 264 1.19 -9.88 16.80
N GLU A 265 0.80 -9.73 18.06
CA GLU A 265 1.26 -10.66 19.07
C GLU A 265 0.83 -12.02 18.55
N GLU A 266 1.77 -12.77 17.98
CA GLU A 266 1.74 -14.21 18.16
C GLU A 266 1.61 -14.35 19.67
N ARG A 267 0.38 -14.57 20.16
CA ARG A 267 0.23 -15.02 21.53
C ARG A 267 1.14 -16.22 21.58
N PRO A 268 2.23 -16.22 22.38
CA PRO A 268 2.89 -17.48 22.61
C PRO A 268 1.77 -18.39 23.08
N MET A 269 1.69 -19.57 22.49
CA MET A 269 0.74 -20.60 22.86
C MET A 269 0.90 -21.04 24.33
N SER A 270 1.59 -20.27 25.18
CA SER A 270 1.90 -20.55 26.57
C SER A 270 1.09 -19.77 27.60
N SER A 271 0.31 -18.74 27.26
CA SER A 271 -0.60 -18.11 28.26
C SER A 271 -2.00 -18.69 28.18
N CYS A 272 -2.13 -19.98 28.55
CA CYS A 272 -3.43 -20.46 28.98
C CYS A 272 -3.78 -19.79 30.32
N PRO A 273 -4.96 -19.16 30.48
CA PRO A 273 -5.43 -18.69 31.78
C PRO A 273 -5.86 -19.84 32.71
N ILE A 274 -5.73 -21.09 32.26
CA ILE A 274 -6.13 -22.30 32.96
C ILE A 274 -4.96 -23.27 32.90
N ASP A 275 -4.52 -23.77 34.05
CA ASP A 275 -3.54 -24.84 34.13
C ASP A 275 -4.13 -26.14 33.62
N HIS A 276 -3.48 -26.74 32.63
CA HIS A 276 -3.85 -28.05 32.09
C HIS A 276 -3.20 -29.18 32.90
N THR A 277 -3.96 -30.23 33.10
CA THR A 277 -3.49 -31.48 33.71
C THR A 277 -2.86 -32.40 32.64
N PRO A 278 -2.17 -33.48 33.05
CA PRO A 278 -1.79 -34.53 32.09
C PRO A 278 -3.01 -35.21 31.44
N GLU A 279 -4.12 -35.30 32.16
CA GLU A 279 -5.32 -36.06 31.76
C GLU A 279 -6.13 -35.35 30.66
N ASP A 280 -6.38 -34.04 30.81
CA ASP A 280 -7.04 -33.23 29.78
C ASP A 280 -6.16 -33.01 28.56
N THR A 281 -4.83 -32.86 28.74
CA THR A 281 -3.87 -32.79 27.63
C THR A 281 -3.82 -34.11 26.86
N LYS A 282 -3.86 -35.27 27.54
CA LYS A 282 -3.97 -36.58 26.90
C LYS A 282 -5.30 -36.74 26.15
N ALA A 283 -6.42 -36.36 26.77
CA ALA A 283 -7.72 -36.38 26.10
C ALA A 283 -7.73 -35.50 24.84
N LYS A 284 -7.04 -34.36 24.88
CA LYS A 284 -6.90 -33.48 23.73
C LYS A 284 -6.02 -34.09 22.64
N LEU A 285 -4.88 -34.68 22.99
CA LEU A 285 -4.01 -35.40 22.06
C LEU A 285 -4.77 -36.53 21.34
N ASP A 286 -5.53 -37.32 22.10
CA ASP A 286 -6.31 -38.43 21.54
C ASP A 286 -7.42 -37.94 20.60
N SER A 287 -8.03 -36.77 20.88
CA SER A 287 -9.00 -36.14 19.97
C SER A 287 -8.42 -35.72 18.61
N GLN A 288 -7.09 -35.59 18.51
CA GLN A 288 -6.39 -35.15 17.29
C GLN A 288 -5.65 -36.31 16.59
N LYS A 289 -5.75 -37.53 17.11
CA LYS A 289 -5.00 -38.70 16.63
C LYS A 289 -5.16 -39.00 15.13
N GLU A 290 -6.35 -38.79 14.58
CA GLU A 290 -6.63 -39.05 13.16
C GLU A 290 -6.10 -37.95 12.22
N HIS A 291 -5.75 -36.78 12.77
CA HIS A 291 -5.31 -35.62 11.99
C HIS A 291 -3.80 -35.39 12.10
N LEU A 292 -3.17 -35.80 13.20
CA LEU A 292 -1.74 -35.66 13.43
C LEU A 292 -0.93 -36.72 12.66
N PRO A 293 0.24 -36.37 12.11
CA PRO A 293 1.20 -37.36 11.65
C PRO A 293 1.60 -38.32 12.78
N ALA A 294 1.75 -39.61 12.47
CA ALA A 294 2.05 -40.64 13.46
C ALA A 294 3.32 -40.35 14.29
N ILE A 295 4.33 -39.73 13.66
CA ILE A 295 5.59 -39.33 14.32
C ILE A 295 5.33 -38.26 15.38
N VAL A 296 4.58 -37.21 15.03
CA VAL A 296 4.27 -36.08 15.91
C VAL A 296 3.38 -36.52 17.07
N TYR A 297 2.43 -37.45 16.82
CA TYR A 297 1.62 -38.04 17.88
C TYR A 297 2.48 -38.82 18.89
N ALA A 298 3.45 -39.60 18.42
CA ALA A 298 4.35 -40.35 19.29
C ALA A 298 5.25 -39.42 20.14
N GLU A 299 5.71 -38.31 19.56
CA GLU A 299 6.48 -37.28 20.29
C GLU A 299 5.65 -36.60 21.37
N ALA A 300 4.40 -36.22 21.06
CA ALA A 300 3.46 -35.67 22.04
C ALA A 300 3.16 -36.66 23.18
N GLU A 301 3.03 -37.95 22.86
CA GLU A 301 2.82 -39.00 23.85
C GLU A 301 4.05 -39.20 24.75
N SER A 302 5.26 -39.12 24.19
CA SER A 302 6.52 -39.17 24.94
C SER A 302 6.62 -38.04 25.96
N ILE A 303 6.18 -36.82 25.61
CA ILE A 303 6.16 -35.67 26.53
C ILE A 303 5.28 -35.98 27.75
N LEU A 304 4.08 -36.51 27.53
CA LEU A 304 3.13 -36.81 28.61
C LEU A 304 3.61 -37.95 29.53
N GLN A 305 4.42 -38.88 29.01
CA GLN A 305 5.05 -39.94 29.80
C GLN A 305 6.21 -39.44 30.66
N GLY A 306 6.85 -38.32 30.28
CA GLY A 306 8.07 -37.78 30.88
C GLY A 306 7.88 -36.85 32.09
N THR A 307 6.75 -36.90 32.79
CA THR A 307 6.42 -35.99 33.92
C THR A 307 6.63 -34.50 33.57
N PRO A 308 5.86 -33.96 32.60
CA PRO A 308 6.03 -32.59 32.13
C PRO A 308 5.65 -31.57 33.21
N ASP A 309 6.33 -30.43 33.21
CA ASP A 309 5.95 -29.29 34.06
C ASP A 309 4.70 -28.56 33.52
N GLN A 310 4.19 -27.61 34.30
CA GLN A 310 2.95 -26.90 33.96
C GLN A 310 3.07 -26.06 32.67
N GLU A 311 4.26 -25.52 32.39
CA GLU A 311 4.52 -24.72 31.19
C GLU A 311 4.50 -25.62 29.95
N GLN A 312 5.13 -26.80 30.04
CA GLN A 312 5.15 -27.82 29.00
C GLN A 312 3.76 -28.40 28.73
N LEU A 313 2.96 -28.67 29.76
CA LEU A 313 1.57 -29.11 29.62
C LEU A 313 0.71 -28.08 28.90
N ASN A 314 0.84 -26.81 29.29
CA ASN A 314 0.10 -25.72 28.68
C ASN A 314 0.51 -25.54 27.20
N GLU A 315 1.81 -25.53 26.91
CA GLU A 315 2.34 -25.41 25.55
C GLU A 315 1.86 -26.57 24.66
N LEU A 316 1.97 -27.81 25.13
CA LEU A 316 1.50 -28.99 24.40
C LEU A 316 -0.01 -28.94 24.13
N PHE A 317 -0.82 -28.57 25.11
CA PHE A 317 -2.28 -28.47 24.94
C PHE A 317 -2.66 -27.47 23.84
N HIS A 318 -1.99 -26.32 23.78
CA HIS A 318 -2.29 -25.29 22.78
C HIS A 318 -1.82 -25.69 21.38
N LEU A 319 -0.65 -26.32 21.26
CA LEU A 319 -0.18 -26.89 19.98
C LEU A 319 -1.24 -27.84 19.38
N LEU A 320 -1.89 -28.64 20.23
CA LEU A 320 -2.96 -29.59 19.87
C LEU A 320 -4.34 -28.93 19.69
N LYS A 321 -4.55 -27.70 20.15
CA LYS A 321 -5.88 -27.06 20.18
C LYS A 321 -6.32 -26.61 18.79
N LYS A 322 -7.42 -27.21 18.30
CA LYS A 322 -7.99 -26.94 16.97
C LYS A 322 -7.03 -27.24 15.81
N TYR A 323 -6.14 -28.21 15.99
CA TYR A 323 -5.19 -28.63 14.96
C TYR A 323 -5.91 -29.13 13.69
N ASP A 324 -7.00 -29.88 13.88
CA ASP A 324 -7.93 -30.33 12.85
C ASP A 324 -8.53 -29.21 11.98
N LEU A 325 -8.60 -27.98 12.50
CA LEU A 325 -9.17 -26.81 11.83
C LEU A 325 -8.11 -25.80 11.34
N ALA A 326 -6.82 -26.09 11.54
CA ALA A 326 -5.74 -25.21 11.16
C ALA A 326 -5.38 -25.35 9.67
N GLU A 327 -4.95 -24.24 9.05
CA GLU A 327 -4.45 -24.24 7.66
C GLU A 327 -3.12 -25.04 7.57
N PRO A 328 -2.73 -25.57 6.40
CA PRO A 328 -1.56 -26.45 6.27
C PRO A 328 -0.25 -25.85 6.78
N ASP A 329 -0.02 -24.55 6.57
CA ASP A 329 1.19 -23.86 7.07
C ASP A 329 1.17 -23.73 8.60
N GLU A 330 0.00 -23.53 9.21
CA GLU A 330 -0.17 -23.46 10.65
C GLU A 330 -0.04 -24.85 11.31
N GLN A 331 -0.56 -25.89 10.66
CA GLN A 331 -0.36 -27.29 11.09
C GLN A 331 1.14 -27.61 11.15
N LYS A 332 1.89 -27.29 10.10
CA LYS A 332 3.34 -27.52 10.05
C LYS A 332 4.11 -26.79 11.14
N GLN A 333 3.72 -25.56 11.47
CA GLN A 333 4.32 -24.81 12.58
C GLN A 333 4.04 -25.47 13.94
N ARG A 334 2.81 -25.96 14.15
CA ARG A 334 2.43 -26.67 15.37
C ARG A 334 3.15 -28.00 15.50
N GLU A 335 3.28 -28.77 14.42
CA GLU A 335 4.07 -30.00 14.39
C GLU A 335 5.52 -29.74 14.82
N GLN A 336 6.17 -28.72 14.24
CA GLN A 336 7.53 -28.33 14.61
C GLN A 336 7.64 -27.92 16.08
N GLY A 337 6.63 -27.23 16.62
CA GLY A 337 6.56 -26.86 18.03
C GLY A 337 6.49 -28.09 18.96
N ILE A 338 5.69 -29.11 18.60
CA ILE A 338 5.60 -30.37 19.36
C ILE A 338 6.95 -31.09 19.35
N THR A 339 7.59 -31.22 18.17
CA THR A 339 8.90 -31.86 18.04
C THR A 339 9.97 -31.12 18.85
N ALA A 340 9.98 -29.78 18.81
CA ALA A 340 10.90 -28.98 19.60
C ALA A 340 10.68 -29.13 21.10
N LEU A 341 9.43 -29.22 21.55
CA LEU A 341 9.08 -29.45 22.95
C LEU A 341 9.53 -30.84 23.42
N ALA A 342 9.32 -31.89 22.60
CA ALA A 342 9.79 -33.24 22.89
C ALA A 342 11.32 -33.31 23.02
N GLY A 343 12.05 -32.55 22.18
CA GLY A 343 13.50 -32.42 22.28
C GLY A 343 13.99 -31.78 23.59
N LYS A 344 13.22 -30.84 24.17
CA LYS A 344 13.55 -30.20 25.46
C LYS A 344 13.25 -31.09 26.66
N VAL A 345 12.22 -31.93 26.59
CA VAL A 345 11.82 -32.84 27.68
C VAL A 345 12.74 -34.06 27.77
N ASN A 346 13.30 -34.50 26.63
CA ASN A 346 14.19 -35.66 26.55
C ASN A 346 15.69 -35.32 26.67
N ALA A 347 16.05 -34.05 26.86
CA ALA A 347 17.42 -33.57 27.07
C ALA A 347 17.68 -33.35 28.56
#